data_AF-A0A7G5FDP9-F1
#
_entry.id   AF-A0A7G5FDP9-F1
#
_cell.length_a   1.000
_cell.length_b   1.000
_cell.length_c   1.000
_cell.angle_alpha   90.00
_cell.angle_beta   90.00
_cell.angle_gamma   90.00
#
_symmetry.space_group_name_H-M   'P 1'
#
loop_
_entity.id
_entity.type
_entity.pdbx_description
1 polymer ?
#
loop_
_entity_poly.entity_id
_entity_poly.type
_entity_poly.pdbx_seq_one_letter_code
_entity_poly.pdbx_strand_id
1 'polypeptide(L)'
;MARWGGRRVQRLLALVLAEYGDTCHLCGQPGADTVDHIVPRSWGGDDSLDNVRPAHHACNCSRGAMPLDQWRERHPIAVNRAPPSRKWA
;
A
#
# COMPACT_ATOMS: atom_id res chain seq x y z
N MET A 1 -1.16 19.46 -6.11
CA MET A 1 -1.09 18.21 -5.32
C MET A 1 -2.32 18.15 -4.45
N ALA A 2 -3.27 17.27 -4.78
CA ALA A 2 -4.60 17.27 -4.19
C ALA A 2 -4.54 16.88 -2.71
N ARG A 3 -4.85 17.83 -1.81
CA ARG A 3 -4.95 17.57 -0.36
C ARG A 3 -6.25 16.83 -0.09
N TRP A 4 -6.23 15.51 -0.22
CA TRP A 4 -7.28 14.68 0.34
C TRP A 4 -7.23 14.70 1.88
N GLY A 5 -8.41 14.86 2.50
CA GLY A 5 -8.69 14.44 3.87
C GLY A 5 -8.23 15.38 4.98
N GLY A 6 -9.16 15.75 5.86
CA GLY A 6 -8.93 16.63 7.01
C GLY A 6 -7.88 16.12 8.02
N ARG A 7 -7.66 16.88 9.09
CA ARG A 7 -6.57 16.65 10.09
C ARG A 7 -6.37 15.20 10.54
N ARG A 8 -7.45 14.41 10.65
CA ARG A 8 -7.42 12.99 11.01
C ARG A 8 -6.67 12.13 9.99
N VAL A 9 -6.97 12.28 8.70
CA VAL A 9 -6.33 11.50 7.62
C VAL A 9 -4.86 11.84 7.52
N GLN A 10 -4.51 13.12 7.66
CA GLN A 10 -3.11 13.58 7.66
C GLN A 10 -2.31 12.97 8.82
N ARG A 11 -2.91 12.87 10.02
CA ARG A 11 -2.28 12.20 11.16
C ARG A 11 -2.12 10.70 10.94
N LEU A 12 -3.14 10.03 10.40
CA LEU A 12 -3.05 8.60 10.11
C LEU A 12 -1.98 8.31 9.07
N LEU A 13 -1.92 9.08 7.98
CA LEU A 13 -0.87 8.95 6.96
C LEU A 13 0.52 9.12 7.56
N ALA A 14 0.73 10.15 8.38
CA ALA A 14 2.02 10.37 9.05
C ALA A 14 2.41 9.19 9.94
N LEU A 15 1.47 8.60 10.68
CA LEU A 15 1.73 7.41 11.50
C LEU A 15 2.06 6.18 10.64
N VAL A 16 1.30 5.93 9.57
CA VAL A 16 1.51 4.81 8.66
C VAL A 16 2.86 4.91 7.95
N LEU A 17 3.24 6.10 7.48
CA LEU A 17 4.53 6.33 6.84
C LEU A 17 5.69 6.21 7.84
N ALA A 18 5.50 6.62 9.09
CA ALA A 18 6.51 6.45 10.14
C ALA A 18 6.71 4.97 10.51
N GLU A 19 5.64 4.18 10.54
CA GLU A 19 5.68 2.76 10.90
C GLU A 19 6.19 1.86 9.77
N TYR A 20 5.70 2.06 8.54
CA TYR A 20 5.92 1.13 7.42
C TYR A 20 6.82 1.70 6.31
N GLY A 21 7.21 2.97 6.39
CA GLY A 21 7.89 3.68 5.32
C GLY A 21 6.94 4.14 4.20
N ASP A 22 7.52 4.63 3.10
CA ASP A 22 6.80 5.21 1.97
C ASP A 22 6.62 4.26 0.78
N THR A 23 6.98 2.98 0.94
CA THR A 23 6.85 2.00 -0.13
C THR A 23 5.40 1.55 -0.24
N CYS A 24 4.80 1.78 -1.41
CA CYS A 24 3.42 1.36 -1.69
C CYS A 24 3.30 -0.16 -1.62
N HIS A 25 2.49 -0.68 -0.69
CA HIS A 25 2.31 -2.12 -0.52
C HIS A 25 1.56 -2.80 -1.67
N LEU A 26 0.94 -2.03 -2.57
CA LEU A 26 0.19 -2.53 -3.73
C LEU A 26 1.06 -2.76 -4.96
N CYS A 27 2.05 -1.90 -5.22
CA CYS A 27 2.91 -1.98 -6.40
C CYS A 27 4.40 -2.15 -6.09
N GLY A 28 4.81 -1.96 -4.84
CA GLY A 28 6.19 -2.09 -4.38
C GLY A 28 7.11 -0.91 -4.70
N GLN A 29 6.59 0.21 -5.22
CA GLN A 29 7.38 1.41 -5.52
C GLN A 29 7.29 2.46 -4.40
N PRO A 30 8.33 3.28 -4.16
CA PRO A 30 8.33 4.34 -3.15
C PRO A 30 7.37 5.49 -3.48
N GLY A 31 7.19 6.42 -2.54
CA GLY A 31 6.38 7.63 -2.73
C GLY A 31 4.88 7.46 -2.46
N ALA A 32 4.49 6.55 -1.57
CA ALA A 32 3.12 6.44 -1.10
C ALA A 32 2.64 7.74 -0.41
N ASP A 33 1.45 8.20 -0.79
CA ASP A 33 0.86 9.47 -0.36
C ASP A 33 -0.56 9.30 0.22
N THR A 34 -1.03 8.07 0.31
CA THR A 34 -2.32 7.71 0.90
C THR A 34 -2.23 6.48 1.79
N VAL A 35 -3.33 6.22 2.48
CA VAL A 35 -3.51 5.06 3.35
C VAL A 35 -4.54 4.14 2.71
N ASP A 36 -4.14 2.89 2.49
CA ASP A 36 -4.97 1.81 1.99
C ASP A 36 -5.37 0.88 3.15
N HIS A 37 -6.63 0.48 3.17
CA HIS A 37 -7.18 -0.43 4.19
C HIS A 37 -7.07 -1.88 3.70
N ILE A 38 -6.33 -2.74 4.42
CA ILE A 38 -6.17 -4.17 4.13
C ILE A 38 -7.54 -4.83 4.01
N VAL A 39 -8.37 -4.71 5.05
CA VAL A 39 -9.81 -4.96 5.01
C VAL A 39 -10.50 -3.66 4.62
N PRO A 40 -11.17 -3.58 3.45
CA PRO A 40 -11.84 -2.36 3.03
C PRO A 40 -12.84 -1.86 4.08
N ARG A 41 -12.99 -0.54 4.21
CA ARG A 41 -13.99 0.06 5.14
C ARG A 41 -15.41 -0.41 4.86
N SER A 42 -15.75 -0.66 3.59
CA SER A 42 -17.05 -1.22 3.20
C SER A 42 -17.32 -2.60 3.78
N TRP A 43 -16.28 -3.31 4.22
CA TRP A 43 -16.33 -4.63 4.85
C TRP A 43 -16.05 -4.56 6.36
N GLY A 44 -16.10 -3.36 6.95
CA GLY A 44 -15.91 -3.17 8.39
C GLY A 44 -14.46 -2.98 8.84
N GLY A 45 -13.51 -2.79 7.92
CA GLY A 45 -12.13 -2.49 8.30
C GLY A 45 -11.98 -1.13 8.99
N ASP A 46 -11.17 -1.08 10.05
CA ASP A 46 -10.92 0.10 10.87
C ASP A 46 -9.64 0.85 10.46
N ASP A 47 -9.37 1.99 11.10
CA ASP A 47 -8.15 2.78 10.88
C ASP A 47 -6.97 2.32 11.76
N SER A 48 -7.00 1.10 12.31
CA SER A 48 -5.89 0.57 13.13
C SER A 48 -4.66 0.37 12.25
N LEU A 49 -3.45 0.59 12.81
CA LEU A 49 -2.20 0.39 12.08
C LEU A 49 -2.09 -1.02 11.51
N ASP A 50 -2.65 -2.02 12.19
CA ASP A 50 -2.69 -3.41 11.72
C ASP A 50 -3.49 -3.57 10.42
N ASN A 51 -4.54 -2.77 10.24
CA ASN A 51 -5.41 -2.80 9.07
C ASN A 51 -5.05 -1.80 7.97
N VAL A 52 -4.04 -0.94 8.15
CA VAL A 52 -3.71 0.08 7.15
C VAL A 52 -2.27 0.02 6.64
N ARG A 53 -2.08 0.28 5.34
CA ARG A 53 -0.75 0.27 4.71
C ARG A 53 -0.54 1.49 3.82
N PRO A 54 0.71 1.93 3.61
CA PRO A 54 1.01 3.02 2.70
C PRO A 54 0.72 2.60 1.26
N ALA A 55 0.02 3.44 0.51
CA ALA A 55 -0.27 3.23 -0.91
C ALA A 55 -0.24 4.55 -1.70
N HIS A 56 0.10 4.48 -2.98
CA HIS A 56 -0.16 5.60 -3.91
C HIS A 56 -1.66 5.82 -4.04
N HIS A 57 -2.08 7.08 -4.18
CA HIS A 57 -3.46 7.43 -4.47
C HIS A 57 -4.02 6.65 -5.68
N ALA A 58 -3.27 6.56 -6.77
CA ALA A 58 -3.70 5.85 -7.98
C ALA A 58 -3.90 4.35 -7.73
N CYS A 59 -2.97 3.69 -7.01
CA CYS A 59 -3.08 2.27 -6.68
C CYS A 59 -4.26 2.01 -5.73
N ASN A 60 -4.41 2.83 -4.69
CA ASN A 60 -5.50 2.73 -3.71
C ASN A 60 -6.88 2.91 -4.39
N CYS A 61 -7.03 3.94 -5.23
CA CYS A 61 -8.26 4.15 -6.01
C CYS A 61 -8.55 3.01 -6.98
N SER A 62 -7.53 2.47 -7.64
CA SER A 62 -7.69 1.35 -8.58
C SER A 62 -8.06 0.05 -7.86
N ARG A 63 -7.51 -0.19 -6.66
CA ARG A 63 -7.86 -1.34 -5.82
C ARG A 63 -9.30 -1.23 -5.34
N GLY A 64 -9.68 -0.09 -4.77
CA GLY A 64 -11.00 0.10 -4.16
C GLY A 64 -11.28 -0.95 -3.08
N ALA A 65 -12.42 -1.64 -3.17
CA ALA A 65 -12.80 -2.70 -2.24
C ALA A 65 -12.28 -4.10 -2.65
N MET A 66 -11.40 -4.20 -3.64
CA MET A 66 -10.85 -5.47 -4.10
C MET A 66 -10.01 -6.14 -2.98
N PRO A 67 -10.20 -7.44 -2.72
CA PRO A 67 -9.31 -8.22 -1.88
C PRO A 67 -7.84 -8.17 -2.33
N LEU A 68 -6.90 -8.20 -1.39
CA LEU A 68 -5.47 -8.09 -1.69
C LEU A 68 -4.91 -9.25 -2.50
N ASP A 69 -5.42 -10.46 -2.26
CA ASP A 69 -5.10 -11.66 -3.04
C ASP A 69 -5.48 -11.45 -4.52
N GLN A 70 -6.71 -11.00 -4.78
CA GLN A 70 -7.17 -10.71 -6.12
C GLN A 70 -6.39 -9.55 -6.76
N TRP A 71 -6.04 -8.51 -5.99
CA TRP A 71 -5.20 -7.42 -6.48
C TRP A 71 -3.82 -7.91 -6.90
N ARG A 72 -3.16 -8.74 -6.07
CA ARG A 72 -1.83 -9.29 -6.32
C ARG A 72 -1.79 -10.24 -7.51
N GLU A 73 -2.88 -10.97 -7.75
CA GLU A 73 -3.01 -11.81 -8.94
C GLU A 73 -3.04 -10.97 -10.22
N ARG A 74 -3.77 -9.84 -10.21
CA ARG A 74 -3.86 -8.91 -11.34
C ARG A 74 -2.61 -8.04 -11.52
N HIS A 75 -1.94 -7.72 -10.42
CA HIS A 75 -0.78 -6.82 -10.36
C HIS A 75 0.34 -7.46 -9.55
N PRO A 76 1.03 -8.47 -10.10
CA PRO A 76 2.14 -9.11 -9.40
C PRO A 76 3.25 -8.10 -9.16
N ILE A 77 3.69 -7.95 -7.91
CA ILE A 77 4.86 -7.14 -7.57
C ILE A 77 6.07 -7.83 -8.21
N ALA A 78 6.66 -7.16 -9.20
CA ALA A 78 7.88 -7.62 -9.82
C ALA A 78 9.01 -7.54 -8.78
N VAL A 79 9.26 -8.65 -8.08
CA VAL A 79 10.50 -8.81 -7.34
C VAL A 79 11.61 -8.89 -8.37
N ASN A 80 12.40 -7.83 -8.49
CA ASN A 80 13.59 -7.85 -9.35
C ASN A 80 14.66 -8.73 -8.70
N ARG A 81 14.40 -10.04 -8.63
CA ARG A 81 15.38 -11.05 -8.26
C ARG A 81 16.20 -11.28 -9.51
N ALA A 82 17.16 -10.40 -9.76
CA ALA A 82 18.23 -10.74 -10.68
C ALA A 82 18.78 -12.12 -10.25
N PRO A 83 18.92 -13.08 -11.18
CA PRO A 83 19.58 -14.34 -10.85
C PRO A 83 20.93 -14.03 -10.20
N PRO A 84 21.40 -14.83 -9.21
CA PRO A 84 22.73 -14.67 -8.67
C PRO A 84 23.73 -14.59 -9.83
N SER A 85 24.56 -13.54 -9.86
CA SER A 85 25.51 -13.30 -10.95
C SER A 85 26.52 -14.44 -11.12
N ARG A 86 26.64 -15.33 -10.12
CA ARG A 86 27.39 -16.58 -10.18
C ARG A 86 26.54 -17.73 -9.68
N LYS A 87 26.56 -18.84 -10.42
CA LYS A 87 26.16 -20.16 -9.91
C LYS A 87 27.36 -20.68 -9.12
N TRP A 88 27.29 -20.66 -7.78
CA TRP A 88 28.24 -21.42 -6.97
C TRP A 88 27.90 -22.91 -7.21
N ALA A 89 28.79 -23.60 -7.91
CA ALA A 89 28.74 -25.05 -8.12
C ALA A 89 29.45 -25.77 -6.98
#